data_AF-A0A7R6W8R1-F1
#
_entry.id   AF-A0A7R6W8R1-F1
#
_cell.length_a   1.000
_cell.length_b   1.000
_cell.length_c   1.000
_cell.angle_alpha   90.00
_cell.angle_beta   90.00
_cell.angle_gamma   90.00
#
_symmetry.space_group_name_H-M   'P 1'
#
loop_
_entity.id
_entity.type
_entity.pdbx_description
1 polymer ?
#
loop_
_entity_poly.entity_id
_entity_poly.type
_entity_poly.pdbx_seq_one_letter_code
_entity_poly.pdbx_strand_id
1 'polypeptide(L)'
;MQKINFEENMAGIKLFEEQLRVMTPHTYNALQKLVIAMAGISKNAGKKTIFGRDKGQESYDKFLKSLKVTLQCLVLDGIVRESSSNEEMLSELESKVSKFKMAFPNWQDAYAVSDIFFENKEDAIATISRLR
;
A
#
# COMPACT_ATOMS: atom_id res chain seq x y z
N MET A 1 -8.25 15.04 -34.86
CA MET A 1 -6.96 14.65 -34.26
C MET A 1 -7.03 15.01 -32.78
N GLN A 2 -7.04 14.01 -31.90
CA GLN A 2 -7.27 14.13 -30.45
C GLN A 2 -6.14 14.92 -29.76
N LYS A 3 -6.46 16.10 -29.20
CA LYS A 3 -5.61 16.83 -28.24
C LYS A 3 -6.29 17.05 -26.88
N ILE A 4 -7.51 16.56 -26.69
CA ILE A 4 -8.36 16.92 -25.53
C ILE A 4 -8.19 15.97 -24.33
N ASN A 5 -7.64 14.76 -24.53
CA ASN A 5 -7.66 13.72 -23.48
C ASN A 5 -6.47 13.72 -22.49
N PHE A 6 -5.40 14.48 -22.72
CA PHE A 6 -4.20 14.39 -21.89
C PHE A 6 -4.23 15.35 -20.68
N GLU A 7 -4.71 16.57 -20.88
CA GLU A 7 -4.78 17.60 -19.82
C GLU A 7 -5.91 17.31 -18.82
N GLU A 8 -7.07 16.85 -19.29
CA GLU A 8 -8.19 16.45 -18.41
C GLU A 8 -7.83 15.24 -17.53
N ASN A 9 -7.08 14.28 -18.07
CA ASN A 9 -6.64 13.10 -17.33
C ASN A 9 -5.60 13.48 -16.25
N MET A 10 -4.66 14.38 -16.56
CA MET A 10 -3.72 14.92 -15.56
C MET A 10 -4.41 15.77 -14.48
N ALA A 11 -5.39 16.60 -14.87
CA ALA A 11 -6.17 17.39 -13.92
C ALA A 11 -7.00 16.50 -12.99
N GLY A 12 -7.60 15.43 -13.52
CA GLY A 12 -8.30 14.42 -12.74
C GLY A 12 -7.38 13.72 -11.74
N ILE A 13 -6.24 13.18 -12.19
CA ILE A 13 -5.26 12.50 -11.32
C ILE A 13 -4.79 13.43 -10.19
N LYS A 14 -4.48 14.69 -10.51
CA LYS A 14 -4.02 15.68 -9.53
C LYS A 14 -5.09 16.02 -8.48
N LEU A 15 -6.35 16.16 -8.91
CA LEU A 15 -7.47 16.38 -7.99
C LEU A 15 -7.67 15.18 -7.05
N PHE A 16 -7.56 13.94 -7.58
CA PHE A 16 -7.65 12.73 -6.77
C PHE A 16 -6.52 12.61 -5.75
N GLU A 17 -5.29 12.95 -6.15
CA GLU A 17 -4.15 13.00 -5.25
C GLU A 17 -4.37 14.02 -4.12
N GLU A 18 -4.80 15.23 -4.44
CA GLU A 18 -5.09 16.27 -3.45
C GLU A 18 -6.20 15.84 -2.49
N GLN A 19 -7.27 15.22 -2.98
CA GLN A 19 -8.35 14.72 -2.13
C GLN A 19 -7.87 13.63 -1.16
N LEU A 20 -7.07 12.66 -1.62
CA LEU A 20 -6.48 11.63 -0.75
C LEU A 20 -5.59 12.25 0.32
N ARG A 21 -4.78 13.24 -0.06
CA ARG A 21 -3.86 13.92 0.85
C ARG A 21 -4.58 14.78 1.90
N VAL A 22 -5.67 15.46 1.52
CA VAL A 22 -6.41 16.36 2.41
C VAL A 22 -7.36 15.60 3.33
N MET A 23 -8.10 14.62 2.80
CA MET A 23 -9.11 13.92 3.59
C MET A 23 -8.54 12.81 4.46
N THR A 24 -7.44 12.17 4.03
CA THR A 24 -6.84 11.02 4.72
C THR A 24 -5.31 11.20 4.82
N PRO A 25 -4.83 12.27 5.49
CA PRO A 25 -3.43 12.66 5.48
C PRO A 25 -2.51 11.62 6.12
N HIS A 26 -2.95 10.92 7.17
CA HIS A 26 -2.12 9.90 7.81
C HIS A 26 -1.97 8.67 6.92
N THR A 27 -3.08 8.21 6.35
CA THR A 27 -3.16 7.06 5.44
C THR A 27 -2.36 7.33 4.18
N TYR A 28 -2.51 8.51 3.57
CA TYR A 28 -1.75 8.88 2.37
C TYR A 28 -0.24 8.77 2.59
N ASN A 29 0.26 9.35 3.69
CA ASN A 29 1.69 9.28 4.03
C ASN A 29 2.17 7.85 4.34
N ALA A 30 1.31 7.03 4.97
CA ALA A 30 1.63 5.64 5.25
C ALA A 30 1.65 4.79 3.97
N LEU A 31 0.72 5.02 3.03
CA LEU A 31 0.67 4.33 1.73
C LEU A 31 1.93 4.58 0.90
N GLN A 32 2.47 5.82 0.89
CA GLN A 32 3.75 6.09 0.22
C GLN A 32 4.87 5.18 0.74
N LYS A 33 4.97 5.03 2.06
CA LYS A 33 5.98 4.17 2.71
C LYS A 33 5.70 2.69 2.45
N LEU A 34 4.43 2.29 2.44
CA LEU A 34 4.02 0.92 2.17
C LEU A 34 4.40 0.50 0.75
N VAL A 35 4.15 1.35 -0.24
CA VAL A 35 4.53 1.10 -1.64
C VAL A 35 6.06 0.97 -1.79
N ILE A 36 6.84 1.82 -1.14
CA ILE A 36 8.31 1.70 -1.14
C ILE A 36 8.76 0.38 -0.51
N ALA A 37 8.13 -0.04 0.59
CA ALA A 37 8.46 -1.30 1.25
C ALA A 37 8.10 -2.53 0.38
N MET A 38 6.95 -2.50 -0.30
CA MET A 38 6.53 -3.53 -1.26
C MET A 38 7.49 -3.63 -2.45
N ALA A 39 7.90 -2.51 -3.05
CA ALA A 39 8.94 -2.50 -4.08
C ALA A 39 10.27 -3.10 -3.57
N GLY A 40 10.58 -2.88 -2.29
CA GLY A 40 11.73 -3.49 -1.62
C GLY A 40 11.70 -5.02 -1.60
N ILE A 41 10.51 -5.63 -1.39
CA ILE A 41 10.33 -7.09 -1.44
C ILE A 41 10.67 -7.60 -2.84
N SER A 42 10.03 -7.05 -3.88
CA SER A 42 10.27 -7.47 -5.27
C SER A 42 11.74 -7.36 -5.64
N LYS A 43 12.37 -6.21 -5.31
CA LYS A 43 13.79 -5.95 -5.62
C LYS A 43 14.76 -6.91 -4.93
N ASN A 44 14.43 -7.39 -3.73
CA ASN A 44 15.34 -8.17 -2.89
C ASN A 44 14.99 -9.65 -2.79
N ALA A 45 13.95 -10.11 -3.48
CA ALA A 45 13.62 -11.53 -3.58
C ALA A 45 14.85 -12.34 -4.04
N GLY A 46 15.23 -13.35 -3.24
CA GLY A 46 16.37 -14.22 -3.51
C GLY A 46 17.77 -13.61 -3.32
N LYS A 47 17.89 -12.36 -2.84
CA LYS A 47 19.19 -11.67 -2.69
C LYS A 47 19.75 -11.78 -1.26
N LYS A 48 21.08 -11.82 -1.14
CA LYS A 48 21.81 -11.77 0.13
C LYS A 48 22.55 -10.44 0.32
N THR A 49 22.82 -10.09 1.57
CA THR A 49 23.74 -9.00 1.97
C THR A 49 25.18 -9.43 1.80
N ILE A 50 26.10 -8.46 1.82
CA ILE A 50 27.55 -8.70 1.74
C ILE A 50 28.03 -9.58 2.93
N PHE A 51 27.27 -9.61 4.03
CA PHE A 51 27.49 -10.47 5.20
C PHE A 51 26.62 -11.74 5.21
N GLY A 52 26.06 -12.14 4.07
CA GLY A 52 25.32 -13.40 3.92
C GLY A 52 23.90 -13.42 4.49
N ARG A 53 23.42 -12.34 5.14
CA ARG A 53 22.02 -12.22 5.59
C ARG A 53 21.05 -12.17 4.42
N ASP A 54 19.86 -12.75 4.58
CA ASP A 54 18.79 -12.74 3.60
C ASP A 54 18.16 -11.33 3.48
N LYS A 55 18.30 -10.69 2.31
CA LYS A 55 17.69 -9.36 2.06
C LYS A 55 16.19 -9.43 1.86
N GLY A 56 15.67 -10.60 1.48
CA GLY A 56 14.24 -10.88 1.39
C GLY A 56 13.59 -10.78 2.76
N GLN A 57 14.18 -11.43 3.78
CA GLN A 57 13.69 -11.35 5.16
C GLN A 57 13.67 -9.90 5.67
N GLU A 58 14.75 -9.14 5.46
CA GLU A 58 14.82 -7.74 5.88
C GLU A 58 13.76 -6.87 5.17
N SER A 59 13.53 -7.11 3.88
CA SER A 59 12.52 -6.38 3.11
C SER A 59 11.10 -6.73 3.55
N TYR A 60 10.85 -7.99 3.88
CA TYR A 60 9.57 -8.44 4.42
C TYR A 60 9.28 -7.86 5.81
N ASP A 61 10.27 -7.77 6.70
CA ASP A 61 10.13 -7.10 8.00
C ASP A 61 9.77 -5.61 7.83
N LYS A 62 10.42 -4.91 6.89
CA LYS A 62 10.08 -3.52 6.55
C LYS A 62 8.66 -3.38 6.03
N PHE A 63 8.22 -4.31 5.19
CA PHE A 63 6.84 -4.37 4.73
C PHE A 63 5.86 -4.54 5.89
N LEU A 64 6.07 -5.51 6.78
CA LEU A 64 5.19 -5.73 7.93
C LEU A 64 5.11 -4.51 8.86
N LYS A 65 6.24 -3.85 9.12
CA LYS A 65 6.28 -2.61 9.91
C LYS A 65 5.49 -1.49 9.23
N SER A 66 5.68 -1.30 7.93
CA SER A 66 4.95 -0.28 7.17
C SER A 66 3.46 -0.60 7.06
N LEU A 67 3.10 -1.89 6.92
CA LEU A 67 1.73 -2.36 6.90
C LEU A 67 1.06 -2.05 8.24
N LYS A 68 1.68 -2.41 9.38
CA LYS A 68 1.17 -2.09 10.72
C LYS A 68 0.88 -0.61 10.88
N VAL A 69 1.82 0.26 10.51
CA VAL A 69 1.62 1.72 10.57
C VAL A 69 0.47 2.16 9.67
N THR A 70 0.34 1.57 8.48
CA THR A 70 -0.75 1.89 7.55
C THR A 70 -2.10 1.53 8.15
N LEU A 71 -2.24 0.36 8.78
CA LEU A 71 -3.47 -0.06 9.45
C LEU A 71 -3.86 0.90 10.58
N GLN A 72 -2.88 1.35 11.38
CA GLN A 72 -3.12 2.37 12.42
C GLN A 72 -3.55 3.71 11.81
N CYS A 73 -2.96 4.12 10.70
CA CYS A 73 -3.35 5.35 10.01
C CYS A 73 -4.76 5.28 9.41
N LEU A 74 -5.22 4.10 8.97
CA LEU A 74 -6.62 3.90 8.55
C LEU A 74 -7.59 4.20 9.71
N VAL A 75 -7.22 3.82 10.93
CA VAL A 75 -7.99 4.14 12.14
C VAL A 75 -7.92 5.63 12.47
N LEU A 76 -6.73 6.23 12.43
CA LEU A 76 -6.53 7.66 12.75
C LEU A 76 -7.29 8.59 11.81
N ASP A 77 -7.39 8.24 10.53
CA ASP A 77 -8.18 8.99 9.55
C ASP A 77 -9.68 8.60 9.56
N GLY A 78 -10.10 7.68 10.45
CA GLY A 78 -11.48 7.25 10.59
C GLY A 78 -12.03 6.45 9.41
N ILE A 79 -11.17 5.86 8.57
CA ILE A 79 -11.57 4.98 7.46
C ILE A 79 -12.14 3.67 8.02
N VAL A 80 -11.53 3.16 9.08
CA VAL A 80 -12.00 2.02 9.87
C VAL A 80 -11.97 2.37 11.36
N ARG A 81 -12.65 1.58 12.19
CA ARG A 81 -12.63 1.72 13.65
C ARG A 81 -11.71 0.68 14.28
N GLU A 82 -11.27 0.92 15.51
CA GLU A 82 -10.53 -0.10 16.29
C GLU A 82 -11.34 -1.40 16.44
N SER A 83 -12.66 -1.32 16.45
CA SER A 83 -13.58 -2.46 16.52
C SER A 83 -13.91 -3.09 15.16
N SER A 84 -13.49 -2.50 14.05
CA SER A 84 -13.73 -3.05 12.71
C SER A 84 -13.10 -4.44 12.58
N SER A 85 -13.74 -5.33 11.83
CA SER A 85 -13.23 -6.69 11.64
C SER A 85 -11.95 -6.69 10.79
N ASN A 86 -11.21 -7.80 10.80
CA ASN A 86 -9.99 -7.92 9.98
C ASN A 86 -10.32 -7.93 8.48
N GLU A 87 -11.49 -8.44 8.10
CA GLU A 87 -12.01 -8.47 6.72
C GLU A 87 -12.35 -7.05 6.24
N GLU A 88 -13.03 -6.27 7.07
CA GLU A 88 -13.33 -4.85 6.78
C GLU A 88 -12.03 -4.06 6.62
N MET A 89 -11.08 -4.26 7.55
CA MET A 89 -9.76 -3.63 7.49
C MET A 89 -8.98 -4.02 6.23
N LEU A 90 -9.02 -5.30 5.84
CA LEU A 90 -8.39 -5.77 4.61
C LEU A 90 -9.02 -5.12 3.37
N SER A 91 -10.36 -5.07 3.32
CA SER A 91 -11.10 -4.51 2.19
C SER A 91 -10.83 -3.02 2.03
N GLU A 92 -10.80 -2.26 3.12
CA GLU A 92 -10.45 -0.83 3.07
C GLU A 92 -8.98 -0.61 2.71
N LEU A 93 -8.06 -1.43 3.22
CA LEU A 93 -6.66 -1.36 2.81
C LEU A 93 -6.50 -1.60 1.31
N GLU A 94 -7.14 -2.65 0.76
CA GLU A 94 -7.14 -2.97 -0.67
C GLU A 94 -7.70 -1.81 -1.51
N SER A 95 -8.85 -1.27 -1.12
CA SER A 95 -9.49 -0.10 -1.73
C SER A 95 -8.55 1.11 -1.77
N LYS A 96 -7.82 1.38 -0.68
CA LYS A 96 -6.89 2.51 -0.58
C LYS A 96 -5.63 2.29 -1.41
N VAL A 97 -5.06 1.09 -1.43
CA VAL A 97 -3.93 0.74 -2.30
C VAL A 97 -4.32 0.83 -3.77
N SER A 98 -5.53 0.38 -4.14
CA SER A 98 -6.06 0.49 -5.50
C SER A 98 -6.21 1.94 -5.96
N LYS A 99 -6.80 2.81 -5.13
CA LYS A 99 -6.87 4.26 -5.41
C LYS A 99 -5.50 4.89 -5.52
N PHE A 100 -4.55 4.48 -4.67
CA PHE A 100 -3.17 4.95 -4.76
C PHE A 100 -2.48 4.49 -6.06
N LYS A 101 -2.73 3.25 -6.51
CA LYS A 101 -2.25 2.71 -7.80
C LYS A 101 -2.77 3.51 -8.99
N MET A 102 -4.02 3.95 -8.95
CA MET A 102 -4.59 4.81 -9.98
C MET A 102 -3.93 6.20 -10.01
N ALA A 103 -3.61 6.78 -8.85
CA ALA A 103 -2.95 8.08 -8.77
C ALA A 103 -1.44 8.03 -9.12
N PHE A 104 -0.76 6.92 -8.79
CA PHE A 104 0.69 6.77 -8.94
C PHE A 104 1.09 5.47 -9.67
N PRO A 105 0.76 5.31 -10.96
CA PRO A 105 0.88 4.03 -11.67
C PRO A 105 2.33 3.51 -11.85
N ASN A 106 3.35 4.33 -11.58
CA ASN A 106 4.75 4.03 -11.87
C ASN A 106 5.41 3.00 -10.91
N TRP A 107 4.70 2.53 -9.88
CA TRP A 107 5.24 1.58 -8.88
C TRP A 107 4.85 0.11 -9.18
N GLN A 108 5.04 -0.33 -10.43
CA GLN A 108 4.59 -1.66 -10.89
C GLN A 108 5.11 -2.81 -10.01
N ASP A 109 6.39 -2.78 -9.61
CA ASP A 109 6.99 -3.80 -8.73
C ASP A 109 6.30 -3.89 -7.36
N ALA A 110 5.87 -2.75 -6.82
CA ALA A 110 5.13 -2.72 -5.56
C ALA A 110 3.71 -3.29 -5.75
N TYR A 111 3.07 -2.97 -6.87
CA TYR A 111 1.71 -3.41 -7.13
C TYR A 111 1.62 -4.91 -7.43
N ALA A 112 2.65 -5.52 -8.04
CA ALA A 112 2.71 -6.97 -8.15
C ALA A 112 2.72 -7.65 -6.76
N VAL A 113 3.45 -7.07 -5.79
CA VAL A 113 3.46 -7.57 -4.40
C VAL A 113 2.10 -7.34 -3.72
N SER A 114 1.45 -6.20 -3.94
CA SER A 114 0.12 -5.96 -3.40
C SER A 114 -0.91 -6.93 -3.96
N ASP A 115 -0.87 -7.19 -5.28
CA ASP A 115 -1.81 -8.08 -5.95
C ASP A 115 -1.70 -9.51 -5.37
N ILE A 116 -0.46 -10.02 -5.16
CA ILE A 116 -0.22 -11.31 -4.48
C ILE A 116 -0.73 -11.30 -3.04
N PHE A 117 -0.49 -10.22 -2.30
CA PHE A 117 -0.93 -10.12 -0.90
C PHE A 117 -2.46 -10.15 -0.78
N PHE A 118 -3.19 -9.44 -1.64
CA PHE A 118 -4.65 -9.36 -1.59
C PHE A 118 -5.35 -10.58 -2.21
N GLU A 119 -4.71 -11.28 -3.15
CA GLU A 119 -5.23 -12.53 -3.74
C GLU A 119 -5.36 -13.63 -2.68
N ASN A 120 -4.39 -13.76 -1.78
CA ASN A 120 -4.44 -14.72 -0.67
C ASN A 120 -5.06 -14.10 0.59
N LYS A 121 -6.39 -14.00 0.57
CA LYS A 121 -7.15 -13.33 1.64
C LYS A 121 -6.97 -13.93 3.01
N GLU A 122 -6.85 -15.26 3.13
CA GLU A 122 -6.70 -15.94 4.42
C GLU A 122 -5.38 -15.54 5.11
N ASP A 123 -4.27 -15.60 4.36
CA ASP A 123 -2.96 -15.19 4.89
C ASP A 123 -2.88 -13.69 5.15
N ALA A 124 -3.55 -12.87 4.34
CA ALA A 124 -3.64 -11.43 4.54
C ALA A 124 -4.40 -11.09 5.83
N ILE A 125 -5.55 -11.74 6.07
CA ILE A 125 -6.34 -11.61 7.31
C ILE A 125 -5.51 -12.05 8.51
N ALA A 126 -4.84 -13.21 8.44
CA ALA A 126 -3.98 -13.70 9.51
C ALA A 126 -2.82 -12.74 9.80
N THR A 127 -2.25 -12.14 8.76
CA THR A 127 -1.21 -11.10 8.89
C THR A 127 -1.74 -9.85 9.57
N ILE A 128 -2.88 -9.33 9.14
CA ILE A 128 -3.54 -8.16 9.76
C ILE A 128 -3.83 -8.46 11.23
N SER A 129 -4.42 -9.62 11.53
CA SER A 129 -4.74 -10.06 12.89
C SER A 129 -3.51 -10.02 13.81
N ARG A 130 -2.34 -10.44 13.33
CA ARG A 130 -1.07 -10.44 14.08
C ARG A 130 -0.46 -9.04 14.27
N LEU A 131 -0.74 -8.11 13.36
CA LEU A 131 -0.13 -6.78 13.36
C LEU A 131 -0.91 -5.75 14.19
N ARG A 132 -2.21 -5.97 14.35
CA ARG A 132 -3.08 -5.18 15.23
C ARG A 132 -2.65 -5.26 16.69
#